data_AF-A0A935GV30-F1
#
_entry.id   AF-A0A935GV30-F1
#
_cell.length_a   1.000
_cell.length_b   1.000
_cell.length_c   1.000
_cell.angle_alpha   90.00
_cell.angle_beta   90.00
_cell.angle_gamma   90.00
#
_symmetry.space_group_name_H-M   'P 1'
#
loop_
_entity.id
_entity.type
_entity.pdbx_description
1 polymer ?
#
loop_
_entity_poly.entity_id
_entity_poly.type
_entity_poly.pdbx_seq_one_letter_code
_entity_poly.pdbx_strand_id
1 'polypeptide(L)' 'MRLMGLGFETPDRTLMSRRAEGLQMGIPRKQRTEPIHISVDSTELKVYAEGEWMVRKHGASKRRS' A
#
# COMPACT_ATOMS: atom_id res chain seq x y z
N MET A 1 7.59 24.23 4.89
CA MET A 1 8.26 23.25 5.78
C MET A 1 9.69 23.06 5.28
N ARG A 2 10.67 22.95 6.19
CA ARG A 2 12.06 22.63 5.83
C ARG A 2 12.26 21.13 5.90
N LEU A 3 12.88 20.54 4.87
CA LEU A 3 13.22 19.13 4.87
C LEU A 3 14.39 18.89 5.83
N MET A 4 14.14 18.21 6.96
CA MET A 4 15.18 17.84 7.93
C MET A 4 16.04 19.01 8.43
N GLY A 5 15.45 20.21 8.55
CA GLY A 5 16.18 21.42 8.96
C GLY A 5 17.11 22.01 7.90
N LEU A 6 17.18 21.42 6.70
CA LEU A 6 17.94 21.94 5.57
C LEU A 6 17.16 23.07 4.89
N GLY A 7 17.88 23.99 4.23
CA GLY A 7 17.31 25.12 3.48
C GLY A 7 16.56 24.73 2.19
N PHE A 8 16.28 23.44 1.99
CA PHE A 8 15.55 22.95 0.84
C PHE A 8 14.04 22.90 1.13
N GLU A 9 13.25 23.26 0.13
CA GLU A 9 11.81 23.07 0.18
C GLU A 9 11.48 21.58 0.20
N THR A 10 10.62 21.17 1.13
CA THR A 10 10.07 19.81 1.13
C THR A 10 9.24 19.62 -0.14
N PRO A 11 9.58 18.66 -1.01
CA PRO A 11 8.79 18.41 -2.19
C PRO A 11 7.39 17.92 -1.81
N ASP A 12 6.37 18.47 -2.46
CA ASP A 12 5.00 18.02 -2.29
C ASP A 12 4.74 16.71 -3.06
N ARG A 13 3.56 16.12 -2.83
CA ARG A 13 3.11 14.91 -3.53
C ARG A 13 3.26 15.06 -5.05
N THR A 14 2.85 16.20 -5.59
CA THR A 14 2.81 16.45 -7.04
C THR A 14 4.20 16.44 -7.65
N LEU A 15 5.18 17.06 -6.99
CA LEU A 15 6.59 17.10 -7.37
C LEU A 15 7.24 15.71 -7.33
N MET A 16 6.86 14.89 -6.36
CA MET A 16 7.34 13.50 -6.26
C MET A 16 6.74 12.62 -7.36
N SER A 17 5.43 12.71 -7.61
CA SER A 17 4.74 11.91 -8.64
C SER A 17 5.26 12.19 -10.05
N ARG A 18 5.45 13.45 -10.44
CA ARG A 18 6.01 13.79 -11.77
C ARG A 18 7.44 13.30 -11.96
N ARG A 19 8.26 13.32 -10.90
CA ARG A 19 9.62 12.75 -10.96
C ARG A 19 9.62 11.24 -11.08
N ALA A 20 8.68 10.56 -10.42
CA ALA A 20 8.55 9.12 -10.50
C ALA A 20 8.19 8.63 -11.91
N GLU A 21 7.47 9.43 -12.71
CA GLU A 21 7.08 9.08 -14.08
C GLU A 21 8.29 8.84 -15.01
N GLY A 22 9.32 9.69 -14.92
CA GLY A 22 10.55 9.56 -15.71
C GLY A 22 11.58 8.58 -15.14
N LEU A 23 11.30 7.99 -13.98
CA LEU A 23 12.26 7.17 -13.25
C LEU A 23 12.09 5.69 -13.62
N GLN A 24 13.01 5.14 -14.41
CA GLN A 24 13.07 3.69 -14.62
C GLN A 24 13.57 2.99 -13.36
N MET A 25 12.65 2.41 -12.59
CA MET A 25 12.98 1.54 -11.46
C MET A 25 12.43 0.13 -11.68
N GLY A 26 13.29 -0.87 -11.52
CA GLY A 26 12.86 -2.26 -11.45
C GLY A 26 12.19 -2.51 -10.09
N ILE A 27 10.85 -2.52 -10.05
CA ILE A 27 10.13 -2.94 -8.85
C ILE A 27 10.04 -4.46 -8.86
N PRO A 28 10.71 -5.17 -7.92
CA PRO A 28 10.65 -6.62 -7.88
C PRO A 28 9.22 -7.06 -7.60
N ARG A 29 8.61 -7.74 -8.58
CA ARG A 29 7.28 -8.32 -8.44
C ARG A 29 7.42 -9.69 -7.79
N LYS A 30 6.97 -9.81 -6.54
CA LYS A 30 6.77 -11.13 -5.94
C LYS A 30 5.55 -11.77 -6.60
N GLN A 31 5.77 -12.82 -7.39
CA GLN A 31 4.66 -13.64 -7.87
C GLN A 31 3.94 -14.22 -6.65
N ARG A 32 2.62 -14.10 -6.65
CA ARG A 32 1.74 -14.73 -5.66
C ARG A 32 0.93 -15.79 -6.38
N THR A 33 0.91 -16.99 -5.80
CA THR A 33 0.07 -18.11 -6.25
C THR A 33 -1.37 -17.94 -5.80
N GLU A 34 -1.60 -17.21 -4.70
CA GLU A 34 -2.91 -17.00 -4.11
C GLU A 34 -3.50 -15.61 -4.40
N PRO A 35 -4.85 -15.48 -4.43
CA PRO A 35 -5.54 -14.20 -4.60
C PRO A 35 -5.10 -13.13 -3.59
N ILE A 36 -5.07 -11.88 -4.04
CA ILE A 36 -4.80 -10.71 -3.20
C ILE A 36 -6.08 -9.90 -3.07
N HIS A 37 -6.51 -9.66 -1.83
CA HIS A 37 -7.64 -8.78 -1.55
C HIS A 37 -7.12 -7.39 -1.16
N ILE A 38 -7.56 -6.37 -1.90
CA ILE A 38 -7.16 -4.98 -1.69
C ILE A 38 -8.41 -4.17 -1.37
N SER A 39 -8.37 -3.40 -0.29
CA SER A 39 -9.38 -2.37 0.01
C SER A 39 -8.79 -0.99 -0.29
N VAL A 40 -9.55 -0.18 -1.02
CA VAL A 40 -9.18 1.19 -1.37
C VAL A 40 -10.24 2.13 -0.80
N ASP A 41 -9.81 3.14 -0.06
CA ASP A 41 -10.64 4.28 0.30
C ASP A 41 -9.98 5.60 -0.13
N SER A 42 -10.64 6.74 0.13
CA SER A 42 -10.17 8.07 -0.29
C SER A 42 -8.85 8.50 0.36
N THR A 43 -8.44 7.80 1.41
CA THR A 43 -7.28 8.14 2.25
C THR A 43 -6.22 7.04 2.25
N GLU A 44 -6.61 5.78 2.11
CA GLU A 44 -5.75 4.63 2.37
C GLU A 44 -5.99 3.46 1.40
N LEU A 45 -4.92 2.69 1.28
CA LEU A 45 -4.83 1.44 0.53
C LEU A 45 -4.37 0.34 1.50
N LYS A 46 -5.18 -0.71 1.67
CA LYS A 46 -4.82 -1.83 2.54
C LYS A 46 -4.87 -3.16 1.80
N VAL A 47 -3.77 -3.91 1.88
CA VAL A 47 -3.64 -5.26 1.33
C VAL A 47 -3.90 -6.27 2.44
N TYR A 48 -4.87 -7.15 2.26
CA TYR A 48 -5.22 -8.20 3.22
C TYR A 48 -4.69 -9.55 2.76
N ALA A 49 -4.21 -10.35 3.71
CA ALA A 49 -4.03 -11.78 3.50
C ALA A 49 -5.39 -12.50 3.53
N GLU A 50 -5.46 -13.71 2.97
CA GLU A 50 -6.69 -14.51 2.86
C GLU A 50 -7.42 -14.67 4.20
N GLY A 51 -6.69 -15.03 5.27
CA GLY A 51 -7.28 -15.21 6.60
C GLY A 51 -7.80 -13.91 7.23
N GLU A 52 -7.09 -12.80 7.04
CA GLU A 52 -7.50 -11.49 7.56
C GLU A 52 -8.75 -10.97 6.86
N TRP A 53 -8.82 -11.16 5.54
CA TRP A 53 -9.98 -10.80 4.75
C TRP A 53 -11.22 -11.60 5.18
N MET A 54 -11.08 -12.92 5.34
CA MET A 54 -12.19 -13.79 5.74
C MET A 54 -12.77 -13.39 7.10
N VAL A 55 -11.90 -13.14 8.09
CA VAL A 55 -12.32 -12.68 9.42
C VAL A 55 -13.00 -11.31 9.35
N ARG A 56 -12.50 -10.39 8.52
CA ARG A 56 -13.11 -9.07 8.36
C ARG A 56 -14.48 -9.12 7.69
N LYS A 57 -14.65 -10.00 6.70
CA LYS A 57 -15.92 -10.12 5.96
C LYS A 57 -16.99 -10.90 6.70
N HIS A 58 -16.60 -11.94 7.45
CA HIS A 58 -17.55 -12.92 8.00
C HIS A 58 -17.42 -13.13 9.51
N GLY A 59 -16.54 -12.40 10.19
CA GLY A 59 -16.22 -12.62 11.60
C GLY A 59 -15.32 -13.84 11.82
N ALA A 60 -14.85 -14.03 13.05
CA ALA A 60 -14.08 -15.20 13.41
C ALA A 60 -14.98 -16.45 13.41
N SER A 61 -14.74 -17.38 12.49
CA SER A 61 -15.44 -18.66 12.50
C SER A 61 -14.93 -19.53 13.66
N LYS A 62 -15.85 -20.08 14.45
CA LYS A 62 -15.53 -21.04 15.51
C LYS A 62 -15.12 -22.36 14.83
N ARG A 63 -13.88 -22.83 15.08
CA ARG A 63 -13.39 -24.12 14.59
C ARG A 63 -14.37 -25.21 15.08
N ARG A 64 -15.06 -25.90 14.16
CA ARG A 64 -15.83 -27.10 14.52
C ARG A 64 -14.82 -28.16 14.95
N SER A 65 -14.91 -28.56 16.22
CA SER A 65 -14.25 -29.74 16.79
C SER A 65 -14.74 -31.00 16.09
#